data_AF-A0A1V5WIZ1-F1
#
_entry.id   AF-A0A1V5WIZ1-F1
#
_cell.length_a   1.000
_cell.length_b   1.000
_cell.length_c   1.000
_cell.angle_alpha   90.00
_cell.angle_beta   90.00
_cell.angle_gamma   90.00
#
_symmetry.space_group_name_H-M   'P 1'
#
loop_
_entity.id
_entity.type
_entity.pdbx_description
1 polymer ?
#
loop_
_entity_poly.entity_id
_entity_poly.type
_entity_poly.pdbx_seq_one_letter_code
_entity_poly.pdbx_strand_id
1 'polypeptide(L)'
;MSAAWIGIKLADSKFFPVMEEGAPVSKVLELTTVRDDQTSVQINLFRSEDSSIDTAAYVGTLIIEDIADKKAGEPTIELTLSLDDDNELSAEAVDLESGSRQALSVSLETLSSEDQLGLPDFDLTPIDTTISLGDDPDHRNLVLDSDIPGNAPEGLYEMTTEEETKKSGVFLPAWLCVVILVLGVAALALALIVSARVMRLDRAEGTADQTVAASRVVPATEPDPEPAPAVAEETPPPVETEEAPVATPVEEETVVPAEPEPAPASAVQYKIVWGDTLWDLADAYYRDPWLYTRIAAHNRIRNPNLIIAGTRIEIPPK
;
A
#
# COMPACT_ATOMS: atom_id res chain seq x y z
N MET A 1 -27.26 3.16 35.12
CA MET A 1 -26.67 3.53 33.81
C MET A 1 -26.89 2.32 32.91
N SER A 2 -27.13 2.52 31.62
CA SER A 2 -27.14 1.39 30.68
C SER A 2 -25.72 0.83 30.58
N ALA A 3 -25.54 -0.48 30.46
CA ALA A 3 -24.25 -1.03 30.07
C ALA A 3 -23.99 -0.66 28.61
N ALA A 4 -22.81 -0.14 28.31
CA ALA A 4 -22.39 0.08 26.93
C ALA A 4 -22.08 -1.26 26.26
N TRP A 5 -22.17 -1.30 24.94
CA TRP A 5 -21.94 -2.47 24.12
C TRP A 5 -20.67 -2.31 23.31
N ILE A 6 -19.81 -3.32 23.36
CA ILE A 6 -18.65 -3.45 22.47
C ILE A 6 -19.09 -4.26 21.25
N GLY A 7 -18.79 -3.75 20.07
CA GLY A 7 -19.20 -4.37 18.81
C GLY A 7 -18.31 -4.00 17.64
N ILE A 8 -18.63 -4.59 16.48
CA ILE A 8 -17.92 -4.36 15.22
C ILE A 8 -18.85 -3.73 14.19
N LYS A 9 -18.27 -2.95 13.25
CA LYS A 9 -19.01 -2.46 12.08
C LYS A 9 -18.93 -3.48 10.95
N LEU A 10 -20.09 -3.94 10.49
CA LEU A 10 -20.23 -4.86 9.35
C LEU A 10 -20.08 -4.13 8.02
N ALA A 11 -19.89 -4.89 6.94
CA ALA A 11 -19.75 -4.34 5.58
C ALA A 11 -20.99 -3.59 5.06
N ASP A 12 -22.18 -3.88 5.61
CA ASP A 12 -23.41 -3.13 5.34
C ASP A 12 -23.55 -1.85 6.22
N SER A 13 -22.46 -1.48 6.89
CA SER A 13 -22.33 -0.37 7.84
C SER A 13 -23.16 -0.46 9.12
N LYS A 14 -23.83 -1.58 9.41
CA LYS A 14 -24.52 -1.77 10.69
C LYS A 14 -23.53 -2.06 11.82
N PHE A 15 -23.90 -1.65 13.04
CA PHE A 15 -23.25 -2.11 14.27
C PHE A 15 -23.71 -3.53 14.60
N PHE A 16 -22.76 -4.41 14.93
CA PHE A 16 -23.03 -5.74 15.45
C PHE A 16 -22.57 -5.83 16.91
N PRO A 17 -23.48 -5.83 17.90
CA PRO A 17 -23.13 -5.95 19.30
C PRO A 17 -22.56 -7.35 19.61
N VAL A 18 -21.46 -7.40 20.34
CA VAL A 18 -20.77 -8.65 20.69
C VAL A 18 -20.85 -8.96 22.19
N MET A 19 -20.60 -7.95 23.02
CA MET A 19 -20.54 -8.07 24.49
C MET A 19 -20.93 -6.77 25.18
N GLU A 20 -21.39 -6.89 26.42
CA GLU A 20 -21.64 -5.75 27.32
C GLU A 20 -20.35 -5.36 28.05
N GLU A 21 -20.16 -4.07 28.31
CA GLU A 21 -19.05 -3.52 29.09
C GLU A 21 -19.27 -3.67 30.61
N GLY A 22 -18.18 -3.73 31.38
CA GLY A 22 -18.22 -3.74 32.85
C GLY A 22 -18.36 -5.12 33.51
N ALA A 23 -18.23 -6.21 32.74
CA ALA A 23 -18.06 -7.55 33.26
C ALA A 23 -17.01 -8.31 32.44
N PRO A 24 -16.09 -9.07 33.07
CA PRO A 24 -15.07 -9.82 32.36
C PRO A 24 -15.73 -10.91 31.50
N VAL A 25 -15.50 -10.87 30.19
CA VAL A 25 -16.15 -11.75 29.22
C VAL A 25 -15.28 -11.95 27.99
N SER A 26 -15.23 -13.18 27.49
CA SER A 26 -14.60 -13.50 26.20
C SER A 26 -15.64 -14.03 25.21
N LYS A 27 -15.51 -13.61 23.95
CA LYS A 27 -16.33 -13.99 22.81
C LYS A 27 -15.43 -14.28 21.62
N VAL A 28 -15.78 -15.32 20.87
CA VAL A 28 -15.14 -15.67 19.61
C VAL A 28 -16.19 -15.56 18.50
N LEU A 29 -15.81 -14.96 17.38
CA LEU A 29 -16.65 -14.74 16.21
C LEU A 29 -15.96 -15.29 14.98
N GLU A 30 -16.73 -15.95 14.13
CA GLU A 30 -16.29 -16.38 12.80
C GLU A 30 -16.72 -15.33 11.78
N LEU A 31 -15.75 -14.79 11.04
CA LEU A 31 -15.90 -13.74 10.04
C LEU A 31 -15.36 -14.21 8.69
N THR A 32 -15.80 -13.55 7.62
CA THR A 32 -15.43 -13.90 6.24
C THR A 32 -15.37 -12.66 5.35
N THR A 33 -14.78 -12.80 4.16
CA THR A 33 -14.74 -11.75 3.14
C THR A 33 -16.10 -11.53 2.49
N VAL A 34 -16.31 -10.31 1.99
CA VAL A 34 -17.57 -9.89 1.33
C VAL A 34 -17.42 -9.66 -0.17
N ARG A 35 -16.20 -9.83 -0.69
CA ARG A 35 -15.85 -9.76 -2.11
C ARG A 35 -15.00 -10.98 -2.46
N ASP A 36 -15.15 -11.41 -3.71
CA ASP A 36 -14.24 -12.36 -4.33
C ASP A 36 -12.82 -11.77 -4.36
N ASP A 37 -11.83 -12.64 -4.17
CA ASP A 37 -10.39 -12.34 -4.30
C ASP A 37 -9.96 -11.16 -3.38
N GLN A 38 -10.57 -11.09 -2.18
CA GLN A 38 -10.32 -10.07 -1.17
C GLN A 38 -9.14 -10.46 -0.26
N THR A 39 -7.97 -9.88 -0.54
CA THR A 39 -6.69 -10.17 0.15
C THR A 39 -6.51 -9.49 1.52
N SER A 40 -7.42 -8.60 1.92
CA SER A 40 -7.35 -7.91 3.22
C SER A 40 -8.73 -7.60 3.80
N VAL A 41 -8.84 -7.66 5.13
CA VAL A 41 -10.05 -7.35 5.91
C VAL A 41 -9.70 -6.32 6.99
N GLN A 42 -10.48 -5.24 7.04
CA GLN A 42 -10.42 -4.22 8.09
C GLN A 42 -11.61 -4.40 9.04
N ILE A 43 -11.33 -4.75 10.30
CA ILE A 43 -12.30 -4.92 11.37
C ILE A 43 -12.24 -3.68 12.27
N ASN A 44 -13.30 -2.87 12.25
CA ASN A 44 -13.39 -1.65 13.06
C ASN A 44 -14.23 -1.93 14.32
N LEU A 45 -13.66 -1.65 15.50
CA LEU A 45 -14.25 -1.88 16.81
C LEU A 45 -14.81 -0.57 17.38
N PHE A 46 -16.01 -0.66 17.96
CA PHE A 46 -16.75 0.47 18.50
C PHE A 46 -17.40 0.13 19.84
N ARG A 47 -17.59 1.15 20.68
CA ARG A 47 -18.38 1.12 21.91
C ARG A 47 -19.63 1.99 21.71
N SER A 48 -20.82 1.45 21.97
CA SER A 48 -22.11 2.14 21.79
C SER A 48 -23.03 1.94 22.99
N GLU A 49 -23.64 3.00 23.52
CA GLU A 49 -24.60 2.88 24.63
C GLU A 49 -25.97 2.35 24.18
N ASP A 50 -26.38 2.66 22.96
CA ASP A 50 -27.70 2.37 22.39
C ASP A 50 -27.68 1.30 21.27
N SER A 51 -26.51 0.69 21.02
CA SER A 51 -26.26 -0.27 19.92
C SER A 51 -26.47 0.30 18.51
N SER A 52 -26.53 1.63 18.33
CA SER A 52 -26.33 2.26 17.02
C SER A 52 -24.86 2.50 16.71
N ILE A 53 -24.53 2.65 15.43
CA ILE A 53 -23.21 3.08 14.95
C ILE A 53 -23.06 4.62 14.98
N ASP A 54 -24.17 5.37 14.93
CA ASP A 54 -24.17 6.84 14.76
C ASP A 54 -23.61 7.59 15.98
N THR A 55 -23.81 7.00 17.16
CA THR A 55 -23.40 7.46 18.49
C THR A 55 -22.19 6.70 19.03
N ALA A 56 -21.63 5.76 18.26
CA ALA A 56 -20.63 4.84 18.77
C ALA A 56 -19.23 5.47 18.82
N ALA A 57 -18.60 5.43 19.99
CA ALA A 57 -17.21 5.79 20.17
C ALA A 57 -16.31 4.76 19.45
N TYR A 58 -15.39 5.24 18.63
CA TYR A 58 -14.39 4.38 17.97
C TYR A 58 -13.34 3.91 18.98
N VAL A 59 -13.10 2.60 19.02
CA VAL A 59 -12.14 1.97 19.95
C VAL A 59 -10.82 1.63 19.23
N GLY A 60 -10.90 1.09 18.01
CA GLY A 60 -9.72 0.71 17.26
C GLY A 60 -10.01 -0.05 15.97
N THR A 61 -8.95 -0.43 15.27
CA THR A 61 -9.02 -1.18 14.01
C THR A 61 -8.02 -2.34 14.05
N LEU A 62 -8.46 -3.52 13.64
CA LEU A 62 -7.58 -4.64 13.28
C LEU A 62 -7.58 -4.77 11.75
N ILE A 63 -6.41 -4.91 11.16
CA ILE A 63 -6.24 -5.15 9.72
C ILE A 63 -5.57 -6.51 9.58
N ILE A 64 -6.18 -7.40 8.81
CA ILE A 64 -5.59 -8.67 8.38
C ILE A 64 -5.21 -8.52 6.91
N GLU A 65 -3.97 -8.89 6.59
CA GLU A 65 -3.39 -8.91 5.25
C GLU A 65 -3.06 -10.36 4.85
N ASP A 66 -2.76 -10.59 3.56
CA ASP A 66 -2.42 -11.89 2.97
C ASP A 66 -3.52 -12.97 3.09
N ILE A 67 -4.80 -12.55 3.03
CA ILE A 67 -5.95 -13.47 2.95
C ILE A 67 -5.95 -14.18 1.59
N ALA A 68 -6.28 -15.47 1.56
CA ALA A 68 -6.26 -16.28 0.36
C ALA A 68 -7.28 -15.83 -0.71
N ASP A 69 -6.83 -15.76 -1.98
CA ASP A 69 -7.66 -15.46 -3.15
C ASP A 69 -8.76 -16.53 -3.33
N LYS A 70 -9.99 -16.18 -2.92
CA LYS A 70 -11.15 -17.07 -2.83
C LYS A 70 -12.46 -16.35 -3.05
N LYS A 71 -13.57 -17.10 -3.17
CA LYS A 71 -14.91 -16.50 -3.26
C LYS A 71 -15.35 -15.86 -1.95
N ALA A 72 -16.16 -14.81 -2.06
CA ALA A 72 -16.79 -14.17 -0.90
C ALA A 72 -17.53 -15.22 -0.06
N GLY A 73 -17.23 -15.28 1.25
CA GLY A 73 -17.79 -16.29 2.14
C GLY A 73 -16.96 -17.55 2.34
N GLU A 74 -15.83 -17.74 1.64
CA GLU A 74 -14.95 -18.91 1.82
C GLU A 74 -13.79 -18.71 2.82
N PRO A 75 -13.07 -17.56 2.87
CA PRO A 75 -12.05 -17.32 3.89
C PRO A 75 -12.64 -17.28 5.29
N THR A 76 -11.95 -17.86 6.27
CA THR A 76 -12.42 -17.95 7.66
C THR A 76 -11.46 -17.22 8.60
N ILE A 77 -11.92 -16.08 9.12
CA ILE A 77 -11.21 -15.24 10.07
C ILE A 77 -11.84 -15.40 11.45
N GLU A 78 -11.08 -15.91 12.41
CA GLU A 78 -11.49 -15.98 13.82
C GLU A 78 -11.17 -14.64 14.50
N LEU A 79 -12.18 -13.96 15.05
CA LEU A 79 -12.04 -12.77 15.88
C LEU A 79 -12.34 -13.15 17.35
N THR A 80 -11.31 -13.17 18.18
CA THR A 80 -11.44 -13.27 19.64
C THR A 80 -11.44 -11.89 20.24
N LEU A 81 -12.45 -11.61 21.07
CA LEU A 81 -12.58 -10.41 21.88
C LEU A 81 -12.64 -10.84 23.35
N SER A 82 -11.92 -10.15 24.22
CA SER A 82 -11.97 -10.36 25.67
C SER A 82 -11.85 -9.05 26.42
N LEU A 83 -12.78 -8.83 27.34
CA LEU A 83 -12.75 -7.78 28.35
C LEU A 83 -12.40 -8.41 29.69
N ASP A 84 -11.57 -7.75 30.49
CA ASP A 84 -11.18 -8.18 31.84
C ASP A 84 -11.81 -7.34 32.96
N ASP A 85 -11.39 -7.57 34.21
CA ASP A 85 -11.89 -6.87 35.40
C ASP A 85 -11.43 -5.39 35.47
N ASP A 86 -10.34 -5.03 34.80
CA ASP A 86 -9.80 -3.66 34.69
C ASP A 86 -10.36 -2.93 33.45
N ASN A 87 -11.35 -3.53 32.77
CA ASN A 87 -12.01 -2.99 31.58
C ASN A 87 -11.02 -2.74 30.41
N GLU A 88 -9.95 -3.54 30.32
CA GLU A 88 -9.04 -3.60 29.18
C GLU A 88 -9.61 -4.54 28.11
N LEU A 89 -9.89 -3.99 26.93
CA LEU A 89 -10.36 -4.76 25.78
C LEU A 89 -9.16 -5.27 24.98
N SER A 90 -8.91 -6.57 25.09
CA SER A 90 -8.04 -7.32 24.18
C SER A 90 -8.85 -7.85 22.99
N ALA A 91 -8.32 -7.64 21.79
CA ALA A 91 -8.87 -8.11 20.53
C ALA A 91 -7.78 -8.80 19.70
N GLU A 92 -8.03 -10.00 19.22
CA GLU A 92 -7.15 -10.74 18.32
C GLU A 92 -7.96 -11.28 17.13
N ALA A 93 -7.50 -11.00 15.92
CA ALA A 93 -8.06 -11.55 14.69
C ALA A 93 -7.01 -12.45 14.02
N VAL A 94 -7.43 -13.63 13.58
CA VAL A 94 -6.57 -14.66 12.95
C VAL A 94 -7.27 -15.22 11.71
N ASP A 95 -6.64 -15.12 10.55
CA ASP A 95 -7.06 -15.89 9.37
C ASP A 95 -6.57 -17.33 9.50
N LEU A 96 -7.49 -18.29 9.47
CA LEU A 96 -7.20 -19.70 9.78
C LEU A 96 -6.43 -20.44 8.66
N GLU A 97 -6.31 -19.85 7.48
CA GLU A 97 -5.66 -20.49 6.32
C GLU A 97 -4.22 -20.01 6.10
N SER A 98 -4.00 -18.70 6.15
CA SER A 98 -2.68 -18.07 6.08
C SER A 98 -1.94 -18.12 7.43
N GLY A 99 -2.67 -18.16 8.55
CA GLY A 99 -2.14 -17.93 9.90
C GLY A 99 -1.77 -16.46 10.17
N SER A 100 -2.16 -15.54 9.27
CA SER A 100 -2.03 -14.09 9.45
C SER A 100 -2.84 -13.66 10.67
N ARG A 101 -2.22 -12.89 11.59
CA ARG A 101 -2.88 -12.44 12.82
C ARG A 101 -2.54 -11.01 13.18
N GLN A 102 -3.52 -10.32 13.74
CA GLN A 102 -3.40 -8.97 14.29
C GLN A 102 -4.00 -8.94 15.69
N ALA A 103 -3.34 -8.27 16.62
CA ALA A 103 -3.84 -8.05 17.97
C ALA A 103 -3.88 -6.55 18.32
N LEU A 104 -4.74 -6.20 19.26
CA LEU A 104 -4.97 -4.85 19.78
C LEU A 104 -5.38 -4.97 21.26
N SER A 105 -4.85 -4.09 22.12
CA SER A 105 -5.32 -3.96 23.52
C SER A 105 -5.58 -2.49 23.83
N VAL A 106 -6.72 -2.17 24.45
CA VAL A 106 -7.18 -0.79 24.72
C VAL A 106 -7.94 -0.72 26.05
N SER A 107 -7.54 0.18 26.95
CA SER A 107 -8.24 0.47 28.21
C SER A 107 -9.45 1.39 27.97
N LEU A 108 -10.67 0.91 28.21
CA LEU A 108 -11.90 1.61 27.83
C LEU A 108 -12.22 2.83 28.71
N GLU A 109 -11.67 2.91 29.94
CA GLU A 109 -11.80 4.08 30.84
C GLU A 109 -11.30 5.39 30.21
N THR A 110 -10.24 5.29 29.39
CA THR A 110 -9.66 6.45 28.69
C THR A 110 -10.59 6.97 27.60
N LEU A 111 -11.37 6.09 26.97
CA LEU A 111 -12.32 6.43 25.91
C LEU A 111 -13.64 6.95 26.46
N SER A 112 -14.04 6.62 27.69
CA SER A 112 -15.20 7.25 28.34
C SER A 112 -14.93 8.69 28.78
N SER A 113 -13.66 9.12 28.73
CA SER A 113 -13.21 10.46 29.10
C SER A 113 -13.13 11.41 27.91
N GLU A 114 -14.22 11.56 27.13
CA GLU A 114 -14.33 12.61 26.09
C GLU A 114 -14.14 14.04 26.68
N ASP A 115 -14.34 14.20 27.99
CA ASP A 115 -14.09 15.42 28.77
C ASP A 115 -12.61 15.89 28.82
N GLN A 116 -11.63 15.11 28.34
CA GLN A 116 -10.22 15.54 28.32
C GLN A 116 -9.73 16.10 26.98
N LEU A 117 -10.64 16.31 26.02
CA LEU A 117 -10.49 17.32 24.95
C LEU A 117 -10.82 18.74 25.44
N GLY A 118 -10.85 18.97 26.76
CA GLY A 118 -10.58 20.26 27.37
C GLY A 118 -9.18 20.75 27.00
N LEU A 119 -9.04 21.28 25.77
CA LEU A 119 -7.95 22.18 25.40
C LEU A 119 -7.82 23.19 26.55
N PRO A 120 -6.67 23.33 27.21
CA PRO A 120 -6.49 24.42 28.14
C PRO A 120 -6.76 25.71 27.37
N ASP A 121 -7.70 26.50 27.86
CA ASP A 121 -8.09 27.77 27.23
C ASP A 121 -6.88 28.70 27.28
N PHE A 122 -6.06 28.63 26.22
CA PHE A 122 -4.95 29.52 26.00
C PHE A 122 -5.56 30.87 25.64
N ASP A 123 -5.91 31.62 26.69
CA ASP A 123 -6.33 33.01 26.62
C ASP A 123 -5.16 33.83 26.06
N LEU A 124 -5.09 33.88 24.73
CA LEU A 124 -4.22 34.72 23.94
C LEU A 124 -4.70 36.17 24.04
N THR A 125 -4.76 36.69 25.27
CA THR A 125 -4.73 38.13 25.50
C THR A 125 -3.54 38.68 24.70
N PRO A 126 -3.76 39.63 23.77
CA PRO A 126 -2.67 40.22 23.03
C PRO A 126 -1.79 40.95 24.05
N ILE A 127 -0.58 40.43 24.25
CA ILE A 127 0.42 41.00 25.15
C ILE A 127 0.81 42.37 24.57
N ASP A 128 0.14 43.42 25.04
CA ASP A 128 0.49 44.79 24.68
C ASP A 128 1.92 45.06 25.15
N THR A 129 2.72 45.65 24.27
CA THR A 129 4.17 45.36 24.21
C THR A 129 4.97 46.26 25.16
N THR A 130 4.80 46.05 26.47
CA THR A 130 5.67 46.59 27.53
C THR A 130 5.80 45.64 28.73
N ILE A 131 6.25 44.39 28.51
CA ILE A 131 6.80 43.60 29.63
C ILE A 131 8.17 44.19 29.96
N SER A 132 8.23 45.01 31.01
CA SER A 132 9.48 45.45 31.61
C SER A 132 10.11 44.26 32.33
N LEU A 133 10.97 43.50 31.63
CA LEU A 133 11.88 42.56 32.27
C LEU A 133 12.70 43.33 33.32
N GLY A 134 12.56 42.96 34.59
CA GLY A 134 13.35 43.55 35.66
C GLY A 134 14.82 43.19 35.49
N ASP A 135 15.72 44.11 35.84
CA ASP A 135 17.14 43.82 36.03
C ASP A 135 17.30 42.59 36.95
N ASP A 136 17.88 41.52 36.41
CA ASP A 136 18.23 40.33 37.17
C ASP A 136 19.60 40.59 37.85
N PRO A 137 19.63 40.72 39.19
CA PRO A 137 20.83 41.18 39.88
C PRO A 137 21.93 40.11 40.00
N ASP A 138 21.67 38.85 39.61
CA ASP A 138 22.55 37.71 39.86
C ASP A 138 23.23 37.16 38.59
N HIS A 139 23.54 38.05 37.64
CA HIS A 139 24.48 37.80 36.52
C HIS A 139 25.95 37.64 36.97
N ARG A 140 26.21 36.80 37.98
CA ARG A 140 27.56 36.33 38.32
C ARG A 140 27.83 35.02 37.61
N ASN A 141 28.64 35.09 36.55
CA ASN A 141 29.21 33.90 35.90
C ASN A 141 29.98 33.05 36.93
N LEU A 142 29.33 32.03 37.48
CA LEU A 142 29.94 30.99 38.28
C LEU A 142 30.60 29.99 37.33
N VAL A 143 31.89 30.21 37.07
CA VAL A 143 32.77 29.14 36.59
C VAL A 143 32.85 28.12 37.71
N LEU A 144 32.12 27.01 37.57
CA LEU A 144 32.06 25.95 38.57
C LEU A 144 33.24 25.00 38.38
N ASP A 145 34.36 25.33 39.02
CA ASP A 145 35.55 24.48 39.08
C ASP A 145 35.30 23.34 40.09
N SER A 146 34.74 22.22 39.63
CA SER A 146 34.42 21.04 40.44
C SER A 146 34.31 19.77 39.58
N ASP A 147 35.14 18.77 39.87
CA ASP A 147 35.19 17.50 39.15
C ASP A 147 33.83 16.78 39.11
N ILE A 148 33.32 16.52 37.90
CA ILE A 148 32.12 15.71 37.67
C ILE A 148 32.54 14.24 37.54
N PRO A 149 32.18 13.34 38.47
CA PRO A 149 32.48 11.92 38.34
C PRO A 149 31.49 11.26 37.36
N GLY A 150 31.74 11.42 36.07
CA GLY A 150 30.86 10.90 35.02
C GLY A 150 31.05 11.60 33.67
N ASN A 151 32.27 11.57 33.14
CA ASN A 151 32.52 12.08 31.80
C ASN A 151 31.71 11.29 30.76
N ALA A 152 30.77 11.94 30.08
CA ALA A 152 30.19 11.39 28.86
C ALA A 152 31.31 11.31 27.80
N PRO A 153 31.48 10.19 27.09
CA PRO A 153 32.54 10.09 26.09
C PRO A 153 32.25 10.98 24.89
N GLU A 154 32.91 12.14 24.82
CA GLU A 154 33.11 12.86 23.56
C GLU A 154 33.83 11.93 22.57
N GLY A 155 33.21 11.66 21.41
CA GLY A 155 33.82 10.76 20.42
C GLY A 155 32.89 10.08 19.41
N LEU A 156 31.71 10.64 19.09
CA LEU A 156 30.78 10.02 18.13
C LEU A 156 30.53 10.87 16.86
N TYR A 157 31.35 11.89 16.64
CA TYR A 157 31.42 12.63 15.37
C TYR A 157 32.83 13.18 15.15
N GLU A 158 33.76 12.29 14.79
CA GLU A 158 34.94 12.69 14.01
C GLU A 158 35.17 11.71 12.86
N MET A 159 35.52 12.27 11.70
CA MET A 159 35.43 11.61 10.39
C MET A 159 36.80 11.06 9.97
N THR A 160 37.10 9.79 10.29
CA THR A 160 38.29 9.11 9.77
C THR A 160 38.04 8.62 8.34
N THR A 161 38.54 9.39 7.38
CA THR A 161 38.75 8.88 6.02
C THR A 161 40.13 8.24 5.97
N GLU A 162 40.21 6.91 5.92
CA GLU A 162 41.13 6.10 5.09
C GLU A 162 41.14 4.60 5.52
N GLU A 163 41.06 3.71 4.53
CA GLU A 163 41.50 2.31 4.55
C GLU A 163 40.89 1.29 5.56
N GLU A 164 39.60 0.94 5.41
CA GLU A 164 39.21 -0.48 5.26
C GLU A 164 38.03 -0.63 4.28
N THR A 165 38.15 -1.54 3.31
CA THR A 165 37.25 -1.64 2.16
C THR A 165 36.24 -2.79 2.27
N LYS A 166 35.07 -2.59 1.65
CA LYS A 166 33.94 -3.55 1.45
C LYS A 166 33.12 -3.83 2.72
N LYS A 167 31.80 -3.63 2.69
CA LYS A 167 30.92 -4.23 1.67
C LYS A 167 29.65 -3.39 1.47
N SER A 168 29.64 -2.54 0.44
CA SER A 168 28.40 -1.91 0.00
C SER A 168 27.40 -2.98 -0.44
N GLY A 169 26.21 -2.95 0.16
CA GLY A 169 25.08 -3.77 -0.26
C GLY A 169 24.54 -3.25 -1.59
N VAL A 170 25.25 -3.53 -2.70
CA VAL A 170 24.69 -3.37 -4.03
C VAL A 170 23.51 -4.32 -4.11
N PHE A 171 22.30 -3.77 -4.08
CA PHE A 171 21.04 -4.50 -4.28
C PHE A 171 21.01 -5.00 -5.72
N LEU A 172 21.67 -6.13 -5.95
CA LEU A 172 21.78 -6.76 -7.25
C LEU A 172 20.42 -7.41 -7.55
N PRO A 173 19.67 -6.92 -8.55
CA PRO A 173 18.33 -7.44 -8.81
C PRO A 173 18.45 -8.91 -9.23
N ALA A 174 17.53 -9.77 -8.78
CA ALA A 174 17.69 -11.23 -8.84
C ALA A 174 18.03 -11.77 -10.24
N TRP A 175 17.52 -11.14 -11.30
CA TRP A 175 17.85 -11.49 -12.70
C TRP A 175 19.34 -11.38 -13.03
N LEU A 176 20.06 -10.41 -12.44
CA LEU A 176 21.49 -10.21 -12.69
C LEU A 176 22.35 -11.23 -11.96
N CYS A 177 21.92 -11.70 -10.78
CA CYS A 177 22.52 -12.87 -10.11
C CYS A 177 22.41 -14.13 -11.00
N VAL A 178 21.24 -14.37 -11.61
CA VAL A 178 21.03 -15.50 -12.53
C VAL A 178 21.94 -15.39 -13.76
N VAL A 179 22.06 -14.20 -14.36
CA VAL A 179 22.95 -13.97 -15.51
C VAL A 179 24.42 -14.25 -15.17
N ILE A 180 24.91 -13.81 -14.00
CA ILE A 180 26.28 -14.10 -13.54
C ILE A 180 26.47 -15.60 -13.31
N LEU A 181 25.49 -16.30 -12.73
CA LEU A 181 25.56 -17.74 -12.48
C LEU A 181 25.64 -18.52 -13.80
N VAL A 182 24.81 -18.18 -14.79
CA VAL A 182 24.85 -18.78 -16.14
C VAL A 182 26.18 -18.52 -16.84
N LEU A 183 26.71 -17.29 -16.79
CA LEU A 183 28.04 -16.97 -17.33
C LEU A 183 29.16 -17.76 -16.64
N GLY A 184 29.09 -17.93 -15.31
CA GLY A 184 30.03 -18.73 -14.54
C GLY A 184 30.02 -20.21 -14.94
N VAL A 185 28.84 -20.81 -15.11
CA VAL A 185 28.69 -22.19 -15.58
C VAL A 185 29.20 -22.36 -17.01
N ALA A 186 28.91 -21.40 -17.90
CA ALA A 186 29.40 -21.42 -19.29
C ALA A 186 30.94 -21.30 -19.35
N ALA A 187 31.54 -20.43 -18.54
CA ALA A 187 32.99 -20.29 -18.43
C ALA A 187 33.65 -21.55 -17.86
N LEU A 188 33.04 -22.18 -16.85
CA LEU A 188 33.52 -23.44 -16.28
C LEU A 188 33.42 -24.59 -17.29
N ALA A 189 32.34 -24.67 -18.07
CA ALA A 189 32.20 -25.63 -19.17
C ALA A 189 33.28 -25.42 -20.25
N LEU A 190 33.56 -24.17 -20.64
CA LEU A 190 34.65 -23.86 -21.57
C LEU A 190 36.02 -24.20 -20.99
N ALA A 191 36.27 -23.95 -19.70
CA ALA A 191 37.51 -24.36 -19.04
C ALA A 191 37.67 -25.89 -18.99
N LEU A 192 36.59 -26.64 -18.77
CA LEU A 192 36.58 -28.11 -18.89
C LEU A 192 36.84 -28.59 -20.33
N ILE A 193 36.29 -27.91 -21.34
CA ILE A 193 36.57 -28.22 -22.75
C ILE A 193 38.03 -27.91 -23.12
N VAL A 194 38.58 -26.79 -22.64
CA VAL A 194 39.98 -26.40 -22.89
C VAL A 194 40.95 -27.34 -22.16
N SER A 195 40.71 -27.66 -20.89
CA SER A 195 41.53 -28.63 -20.16
C SER A 195 41.43 -30.04 -20.75
N ALA A 196 40.24 -30.48 -21.18
CA ALA A 196 40.09 -31.72 -21.94
C ALA A 196 40.83 -31.68 -23.29
N ARG A 197 40.91 -30.52 -23.97
CA ARG A 197 41.71 -30.33 -25.18
C ARG A 197 43.21 -30.34 -24.93
N VAL A 198 43.68 -29.70 -23.86
CA VAL A 198 45.10 -29.73 -23.43
C VAL A 198 45.50 -31.15 -23.06
N MET A 199 44.71 -31.84 -22.24
CA MET A 199 44.96 -33.23 -21.85
C MET A 199 44.86 -34.22 -23.03
N ARG A 200 44.13 -33.87 -24.11
CA ARG A 200 44.12 -34.60 -25.39
C ARG A 200 45.35 -34.30 -26.27
N LEU A 201 46.02 -33.16 -26.08
CA LEU A 201 47.27 -32.81 -26.75
C LEU A 201 48.47 -33.45 -26.04
N ASP A 202 48.54 -33.39 -24.70
CA ASP A 202 49.55 -34.15 -23.92
C ASP A 202 49.45 -35.66 -24.15
N ARG A 203 48.23 -36.18 -24.35
CA ARG A 203 48.00 -37.59 -24.69
C ARG A 203 48.29 -37.92 -26.17
N ALA A 204 48.59 -36.95 -27.02
CA ALA A 204 48.93 -37.20 -28.43
C ALA A 204 50.39 -37.63 -28.66
N GLU A 205 51.29 -37.38 -27.70
CA GLU A 205 52.66 -37.92 -27.73
C GLU A 205 52.77 -39.34 -27.15
N GLY A 206 51.69 -39.84 -26.55
CA GLY A 206 51.58 -41.20 -26.03
C GLY A 206 50.82 -42.15 -26.97
N THR A 207 51.57 -43.05 -27.61
CA THR A 207 51.07 -44.22 -28.35
C THR A 207 50.51 -43.92 -29.75
N ALA A 208 51.42 -43.72 -30.70
CA ALA A 208 51.28 -44.38 -31.99
C ALA A 208 51.72 -45.85 -31.83
N ASP A 209 50.81 -46.81 -31.98
CA ASP A 209 51.00 -47.94 -32.92
C ASP A 209 49.70 -48.77 -33.14
N GLN A 210 49.58 -49.35 -34.36
CA GLN A 210 48.66 -50.42 -34.84
C GLN A 210 47.13 -50.23 -34.61
N THR A 211 46.25 -50.03 -35.62
CA THR A 211 45.88 -50.88 -36.80
C THR A 211 45.30 -52.26 -36.41
N VAL A 212 44.33 -52.91 -37.09
CA VAL A 212 43.66 -52.80 -38.42
C VAL A 212 42.16 -53.17 -38.22
N ALA A 213 41.17 -52.60 -38.94
CA ALA A 213 40.38 -53.26 -40.02
C ALA A 213 38.87 -52.91 -39.83
N ALA A 214 37.94 -52.94 -40.78
CA ALA A 214 37.83 -52.84 -42.25
C ALA A 214 36.35 -53.19 -42.61
N SER A 215 35.83 -52.74 -43.76
CA SER A 215 34.44 -52.86 -44.29
C SER A 215 33.52 -51.68 -43.92
N ARG A 216 32.99 -50.82 -44.82
CA ARG A 216 32.67 -50.85 -46.28
C ARG A 216 31.47 -51.72 -46.69
N VAL A 217 30.65 -51.17 -47.60
CA VAL A 217 29.60 -51.79 -48.46
C VAL A 217 28.18 -51.77 -47.84
N VAL A 218 27.04 -51.42 -48.48
CA VAL A 218 26.63 -50.61 -49.68
C VAL A 218 25.11 -50.30 -49.50
N PRO A 219 24.51 -49.22 -50.07
CA PRO A 219 23.08 -48.90 -49.92
C PRO A 219 22.15 -49.52 -50.99
N ALA A 220 20.87 -49.73 -50.63
CA ALA A 220 19.69 -50.05 -51.49
C ALA A 220 18.41 -50.11 -50.62
N THR A 221 17.14 -49.90 -51.04
CA THR A 221 16.50 -49.29 -52.24
C THR A 221 14.96 -49.23 -52.03
N GLU A 222 14.30 -48.09 -52.33
CA GLU A 222 12.86 -47.87 -52.71
C GLU A 222 11.67 -48.30 -51.81
N PRO A 223 10.40 -47.87 -52.09
CA PRO A 223 9.92 -46.72 -52.91
C PRO A 223 8.81 -45.83 -52.27
N ASP A 224 8.60 -44.65 -52.91
CA ASP A 224 7.35 -43.93 -53.31
C ASP A 224 5.93 -44.35 -52.77
N PRO A 225 4.89 -43.45 -52.72
CA PRO A 225 4.79 -42.20 -53.52
C PRO A 225 4.23 -40.91 -52.88
N GLU A 226 4.52 -39.81 -53.61
CA GLU A 226 3.85 -38.50 -53.65
C GLU A 226 2.35 -38.58 -54.11
N PRO A 227 1.52 -37.49 -54.17
CA PRO A 227 1.89 -36.06 -54.23
C PRO A 227 1.11 -35.08 -53.34
N ALA A 228 1.59 -33.83 -53.32
CA ALA A 228 0.85 -32.63 -52.88
C ALA A 228 -0.14 -32.15 -54.01
N PRO A 229 -0.92 -31.05 -53.87
CA PRO A 229 -0.39 -29.68 -53.77
C PRO A 229 -1.22 -28.74 -52.85
N ALA A 230 -0.92 -27.44 -52.91
CA ALA A 230 -1.53 -26.38 -52.10
C ALA A 230 -1.89 -25.13 -52.95
N VAL A 231 -2.64 -24.20 -52.33
CA VAL A 231 -2.70 -22.73 -52.58
C VAL A 231 -3.64 -22.15 -53.68
N ALA A 232 -4.33 -21.07 -53.23
CA ALA A 232 -4.85 -19.85 -53.93
C ALA A 232 -6.23 -19.79 -54.66
N GLU A 233 -7.08 -18.94 -54.05
CA GLU A 233 -7.83 -17.79 -54.60
C GLU A 233 -8.75 -17.87 -55.85
N GLU A 234 -9.98 -17.37 -55.68
CA GLU A 234 -10.62 -16.42 -56.61
C GLU A 234 -11.62 -15.48 -55.89
N THR A 235 -11.87 -14.30 -56.45
CA THR A 235 -12.74 -13.17 -55.99
C THR A 235 -13.28 -12.41 -57.23
N PRO A 236 -14.17 -11.38 -57.17
CA PRO A 236 -15.12 -10.92 -56.14
C PRO A 236 -16.61 -10.76 -56.67
N PRO A 237 -17.32 -9.59 -56.70
CA PRO A 237 -18.57 -9.30 -55.95
C PRO A 237 -19.75 -8.90 -56.90
N PRO A 238 -20.77 -8.03 -56.58
CA PRO A 238 -21.33 -7.49 -55.30
C PRO A 238 -22.88 -7.56 -55.17
N VAL A 239 -23.45 -7.29 -53.98
CA VAL A 239 -24.78 -6.62 -53.81
C VAL A 239 -24.77 -5.71 -52.56
N GLU A 240 -25.49 -4.60 -52.66
CA GLU A 240 -25.59 -3.41 -51.80
C GLU A 240 -27.00 -3.30 -51.18
N THR A 241 -27.12 -2.79 -49.93
CA THR A 241 -28.30 -2.18 -49.23
C THR A 241 -27.78 -1.90 -47.80
N GLU A 242 -27.52 -0.67 -47.36
CA GLU A 242 -28.48 0.32 -46.80
C GLU A 242 -29.16 -0.24 -45.52
N GLU A 243 -29.26 0.43 -44.36
CA GLU A 243 -29.47 1.86 -44.08
C GLU A 243 -28.88 2.23 -42.68
N ALA A 244 -28.80 3.53 -42.35
CA ALA A 244 -28.16 4.03 -41.12
C ALA A 244 -29.14 4.26 -39.96
N PRO A 245 -28.68 4.19 -38.69
CA PRO A 245 -29.41 4.72 -37.53
C PRO A 245 -28.86 6.09 -37.09
N VAL A 246 -29.69 7.14 -37.15
CA VAL A 246 -29.38 8.47 -36.59
C VAL A 246 -30.64 9.01 -35.88
N ALA A 247 -30.50 9.32 -34.58
CA ALA A 247 -31.21 10.31 -33.73
C ALA A 247 -32.76 10.49 -33.89
N THR A 248 -33.57 10.79 -32.87
CA THR A 248 -33.35 11.33 -31.51
C THR A 248 -34.65 11.14 -30.69
N PRO A 249 -34.64 11.01 -29.35
CA PRO A 249 -35.86 10.90 -28.53
C PRO A 249 -36.25 12.21 -27.81
N VAL A 250 -37.52 12.62 -27.95
CA VAL A 250 -38.29 13.66 -27.19
C VAL A 250 -39.78 13.32 -27.41
N GLU A 251 -40.79 13.55 -26.56
CA GLU A 251 -40.92 14.16 -25.21
C GLU A 251 -40.97 13.05 -24.10
N GLU A 252 -41.53 13.13 -22.88
CA GLU A 252 -42.48 14.06 -22.22
C GLU A 252 -42.17 14.16 -20.68
N GLU A 253 -43.16 14.44 -19.83
CA GLU A 253 -43.06 14.79 -18.40
C GLU A 253 -43.15 13.56 -17.42
N THR A 254 -42.70 13.57 -16.16
CA THR A 254 -43.00 14.52 -15.07
C THR A 254 -42.09 14.37 -13.82
N VAL A 255 -41.87 15.50 -13.10
CA VAL A 255 -41.41 15.70 -11.69
C VAL A 255 -39.98 15.26 -11.29
N VAL A 256 -39.20 16.19 -10.67
CA VAL A 256 -38.39 16.09 -9.42
C VAL A 256 -37.41 17.30 -9.31
N PRO A 257 -36.98 17.78 -8.12
CA PRO A 257 -36.47 19.16 -7.95
C PRO A 257 -35.01 19.43 -8.36
N ALA A 258 -34.78 20.70 -8.74
CA ALA A 258 -33.52 21.45 -8.68
C ALA A 258 -32.22 20.72 -9.10
N GLU A 259 -31.94 20.75 -10.40
CA GLU A 259 -30.68 20.33 -11.00
C GLU A 259 -29.50 21.23 -10.55
N PRO A 260 -28.32 20.68 -10.20
CA PRO A 260 -27.14 21.47 -9.86
C PRO A 260 -26.52 22.13 -11.10
N GLU A 261 -26.09 23.38 -10.99
CA GLU A 261 -25.54 24.17 -12.09
C GLU A 261 -24.42 23.44 -12.88
N PRO A 262 -24.33 23.68 -14.20
CA PRO A 262 -23.25 23.12 -15.03
C PRO A 262 -21.88 23.63 -14.57
N ALA A 263 -20.86 22.79 -14.71
CA ALA A 263 -19.50 23.11 -14.30
C ALA A 263 -19.02 24.44 -14.93
N PRO A 264 -18.35 25.31 -14.15
CA PRO A 264 -17.98 26.64 -14.61
C PRO A 264 -17.03 26.57 -15.81
N ALA A 265 -17.42 27.20 -16.92
CA ALA A 265 -16.63 27.25 -18.16
C ALA A 265 -15.35 28.13 -18.06
N SER A 266 -15.09 28.71 -16.90
CA SER A 266 -13.96 29.58 -16.58
C SER A 266 -13.29 29.12 -15.29
N ALA A 267 -11.98 29.34 -15.17
CA ALA A 267 -11.24 28.96 -13.96
C ALA A 267 -11.81 29.66 -12.71
N VAL A 268 -12.08 28.89 -11.65
CA VAL A 268 -12.62 29.41 -10.38
C VAL A 268 -11.47 29.73 -9.43
N GLN A 269 -11.44 30.94 -8.89
CA GLN A 269 -10.51 31.28 -7.80
C GLN A 269 -11.07 30.79 -6.46
N TYR A 270 -10.36 29.84 -5.87
CA TYR A 270 -10.68 29.24 -4.58
C TYR A 270 -9.65 29.65 -3.53
N LYS A 271 -10.07 29.87 -2.28
CA LYS A 271 -9.18 30.14 -1.14
C LYS A 271 -9.17 28.90 -0.24
N ILE A 272 -8.03 28.22 -0.18
CA ILE A 272 -7.83 27.01 0.61
C ILE A 272 -8.14 27.29 2.09
N VAL A 273 -8.99 26.46 2.69
CA VAL A 273 -9.34 26.42 4.11
C VAL A 273 -8.48 25.34 4.80
N TRP A 274 -8.35 25.41 6.12
CA TRP A 274 -7.67 24.36 6.87
C TRP A 274 -8.50 23.06 6.82
N GLY A 275 -7.86 21.95 6.42
CA GLY A 275 -8.51 20.66 6.20
C GLY A 275 -8.75 20.32 4.72
N ASP A 276 -8.75 21.29 3.81
CA ASP A 276 -8.90 21.02 2.38
C ASP A 276 -7.69 20.26 1.82
N THR A 277 -7.96 19.35 0.88
CA THR A 277 -6.94 18.77 0.00
C THR A 277 -7.23 19.11 -1.46
N LEU A 278 -6.23 19.01 -2.35
CA LEU A 278 -6.47 19.14 -3.79
C LEU A 278 -7.39 18.02 -4.33
N TRP A 279 -7.47 16.89 -3.64
CA TRP A 279 -8.31 15.75 -3.97
C TRP A 279 -9.79 16.07 -3.73
N ASP A 280 -10.13 16.61 -2.56
CA ASP A 280 -11.50 17.02 -2.22
C ASP A 280 -11.97 18.18 -3.11
N LEU A 281 -11.07 19.10 -3.45
CA LEU A 281 -11.36 20.17 -4.42
C LEU A 281 -11.56 19.63 -5.84
N ALA A 282 -10.85 18.58 -6.25
CA ALA A 282 -11.10 17.94 -7.54
C ALA A 282 -12.44 17.17 -7.58
N ASP A 283 -12.79 16.50 -6.48
CA ASP A 283 -14.11 15.86 -6.36
C ASP A 283 -15.24 16.89 -6.39
N ALA A 284 -15.17 17.93 -5.53
CA ALA A 284 -16.20 18.95 -5.43
C ALA A 284 -16.42 19.73 -6.75
N TYR A 285 -15.35 20.05 -7.48
CA TYR A 285 -15.44 20.86 -8.71
C TYR A 285 -15.54 20.08 -10.02
N TYR A 286 -15.07 18.82 -10.08
CA TYR A 286 -15.09 18.00 -11.30
C TYR A 286 -15.88 16.70 -11.21
N ARG A 287 -16.35 16.32 -10.01
CA ARG A 287 -16.90 15.00 -9.66
C ARG A 287 -15.96 13.87 -10.05
N ASP A 288 -14.66 14.14 -9.93
CA ASP A 288 -13.57 13.26 -10.34
C ASP A 288 -12.30 13.63 -9.55
N PRO A 289 -12.04 12.94 -8.42
CA PRO A 289 -10.93 13.29 -7.53
C PRO A 289 -9.55 13.21 -8.21
N TRP A 290 -9.39 12.37 -9.23
CA TRP A 290 -8.11 12.15 -9.92
C TRP A 290 -7.60 13.39 -10.67
N LEU A 291 -8.49 14.34 -10.96
CA LEU A 291 -8.14 15.62 -11.59
C LEU A 291 -7.43 16.61 -10.65
N TYR A 292 -7.16 16.25 -9.39
CA TYR A 292 -6.32 17.05 -8.48
C TYR A 292 -4.94 17.36 -9.06
N THR A 293 -4.40 16.42 -9.84
CA THR A 293 -3.14 16.57 -10.58
C THR A 293 -3.16 17.74 -11.57
N ARG A 294 -4.32 18.01 -12.19
CA ARG A 294 -4.54 19.14 -13.10
C ARG A 294 -4.59 20.47 -12.35
N ILE A 295 -5.24 20.51 -11.18
CA ILE A 295 -5.22 21.69 -10.29
C ILE A 295 -3.79 21.99 -9.84
N ALA A 296 -3.04 20.97 -9.41
CA ALA A 296 -1.64 21.11 -9.00
C ALA A 296 -0.77 21.65 -10.14
N ALA A 297 -0.91 21.09 -11.35
CA ALA A 297 -0.15 21.52 -12.53
C ALA A 297 -0.46 22.96 -12.95
N HIS A 298 -1.75 23.34 -13.01
CA HIS A 298 -2.19 24.71 -13.36
C HIS A 298 -1.61 25.76 -12.39
N ASN A 299 -1.66 25.47 -11.10
CA ASN A 299 -1.16 26.36 -10.04
C ASN A 299 0.36 26.23 -9.77
N ARG A 300 1.06 25.36 -10.50
CA ARG A 300 2.50 25.07 -10.32
C ARG A 300 2.87 24.60 -8.90
N ILE A 301 1.95 23.90 -8.24
CA ILE A 301 2.14 23.32 -6.91
C ILE A 301 3.11 22.14 -7.02
N ARG A 302 4.27 22.27 -6.38
CA ARG A 302 5.38 21.29 -6.49
C ARG A 302 5.13 19.98 -5.77
N ASN A 303 4.41 20.03 -4.65
CA ASN A 303 3.98 18.86 -3.90
C ASN A 303 2.45 18.94 -3.73
N PRO A 304 1.66 18.15 -4.48
CA PRO A 304 0.20 18.18 -4.40
C PRO A 304 -0.36 17.89 -3.00
N ASN A 305 0.40 17.18 -2.17
CA ASN A 305 0.02 16.81 -0.80
C ASN A 305 0.39 17.90 0.24
N LEU A 306 0.99 19.01 -0.18
CA LEU A 306 1.37 20.13 0.68
C LEU A 306 0.82 21.44 0.11
N ILE A 307 -0.41 21.76 0.49
CA ILE A 307 -1.05 23.05 0.22
C ILE A 307 -1.22 23.83 1.52
N ILE A 308 -1.13 25.17 1.43
CA ILE A 308 -1.12 26.04 2.62
C ILE A 308 -2.48 26.75 2.71
N ALA A 309 -3.19 26.54 3.82
CA ALA A 309 -4.44 27.23 4.11
C ALA A 309 -4.28 28.76 4.03
N GLY A 310 -5.30 29.44 3.53
CA GLY A 310 -5.28 30.87 3.22
C GLY A 310 -4.79 31.21 1.81
N THR A 311 -4.09 30.30 1.13
CA THR A 311 -3.61 30.50 -0.25
C THR A 311 -4.77 30.51 -1.24
N ARG A 312 -4.72 31.39 -2.25
CA ARG A 312 -5.65 31.36 -3.38
C ARG A 312 -5.07 30.53 -4.53
N ILE A 313 -5.88 29.63 -5.08
CA ILE A 313 -5.56 28.80 -6.24
C ILE A 313 -6.66 28.92 -7.29
N GLU A 314 -6.33 28.67 -8.55
CA GLU A 314 -7.26 28.63 -9.66
C GLU A 314 -7.60 27.17 -10.01
N ILE A 315 -8.88 26.83 -9.94
CA ILE A 315 -9.40 25.53 -10.37
C ILE A 315 -9.78 25.69 -11.85
N PRO A 316 -8.99 25.17 -12.81
CA PRO A 316 -9.28 25.32 -14.24
C PRO A 316 -10.58 24.58 -14.63
N PRO A 317 -11.24 24.90 -15.75
CA PRO A 317 -12.35 24.06 -16.25
C PRO A 317 -11.86 22.64 -16.62
N LYS A 318 -12.80 21.69 -16.68
CA LYS A 318 -12.56 20.27 -17.04
C LYS A 318 -12.06 20.09 -18.47
#